data_AF-M3K5I5-F1
#
_entry.id   AF-M3K5I5-F1
#
_cell.length_a   1.000
_cell.length_b   1.000
_cell.length_c   1.000
_cell.angle_alpha   90.00
_cell.angle_beta   90.00
_cell.angle_gamma   90.00
#
_symmetry.space_group_name_H-M   'P 1'
#
loop_
_entity.id
_entity.type
_entity.pdbx_description
1 polymer ?
#
loop_
_entity_poly.entity_id
_entity_poly.type
_entity_poly.pdbx_seq_one_letter_code
_entity_poly.pdbx_strand_id
1 'polypeptide(L)'
;MLFSSLVLSTVLSKLALAANQQVEAIQFQNFGYSGSYNQVSKLDNIYSDSCSCEVNKDPVTFSGSNAPLNEEVSVHFRGPLILNKFASYVSDGFTYGDDNSGDWNRLSYYDGSSGTSQNVTFLTRAGQNSSCLGLGLTYAGSDGISKADSATVLAENTLINSNDEFAIFSNISCGKSGYGNDCGVYRSDIPAYHGFYGTTKMFLFEFQMPNETNTDSSISNFNLPAIWLLNAHIPRTAQYSNNVNCSCWRSGCGEFDIFEVMNTTEYLNLYSTVHDYQGTDNIESGLAAPAYIERDLTGTMTGGVAFDSNGNAVVWVSNSTSFDQTVQASSVNSWVKDVSDSVTTAMASVSAAASSTSSGKKNDGSVYKPSFIMNLVISFLAIWAV
;
A
#
# COMPACT_ATOMS: atom_id res chain seq x y z
N MET A 1 64.64 -4.35 33.42
CA MET A 1 64.04 -3.64 32.27
C MET A 1 62.77 -4.38 31.90
N LEU A 2 61.65 -3.66 31.90
CA LEU A 2 60.28 -4.17 31.85
C LEU A 2 59.95 -4.78 30.47
N PHE A 3 59.38 -5.98 30.46
CA PHE A 3 58.54 -6.43 29.34
C PHE A 3 57.08 -6.21 29.73
N SER A 4 56.46 -5.20 29.11
CA SER A 4 55.03 -4.95 29.19
C SER A 4 54.36 -5.73 28.05
N SER A 5 53.66 -6.80 28.38
CA SER A 5 52.80 -7.53 27.45
C SER A 5 51.42 -6.87 27.44
N LEU A 6 51.15 -6.05 26.42
CA LEU A 6 49.85 -5.46 26.17
C LEU A 6 48.93 -6.54 25.59
N VAL A 7 47.99 -7.03 26.40
CA VAL A 7 46.89 -7.88 25.93
C VAL A 7 45.91 -6.98 25.18
N LEU A 8 46.01 -6.99 23.85
CA LEU A 8 45.04 -6.33 22.98
C LEU A 8 43.80 -7.24 22.87
N SER A 9 42.84 -7.03 23.77
CA SER A 9 41.49 -7.58 23.67
C SER A 9 40.80 -6.95 22.45
N THR A 10 40.66 -7.72 21.37
CA THR A 10 39.80 -7.38 20.25
C THR A 10 38.35 -7.68 20.64
N VAL A 11 37.65 -6.68 21.15
CA VAL A 11 36.18 -6.68 21.13
C VAL A 11 35.76 -6.45 19.68
N LEU A 12 35.68 -7.54 18.91
CA LEU A 12 34.96 -7.53 17.64
C LEU A 12 33.47 -7.50 17.97
N SER A 13 32.90 -6.30 18.00
CA SER A 13 31.45 -6.10 18.03
C SER A 13 30.87 -6.79 16.80
N LYS A 14 30.17 -7.91 17.00
CA LYS A 14 29.33 -8.51 15.97
C LYS A 14 28.15 -7.57 15.71
N LEU A 15 28.34 -6.58 14.83
CA LEU A 15 27.23 -6.07 14.02
C LEU A 15 26.95 -7.15 12.99
N ALA A 16 26.22 -8.19 13.39
CA ALA A 16 25.53 -9.02 12.41
C ALA A 16 24.48 -8.09 11.79
N LEU A 17 24.74 -7.63 10.57
CA LEU A 17 23.66 -7.22 9.68
C LEU A 17 22.71 -8.42 9.65
N ALA A 18 21.55 -8.30 10.28
CA ALA A 18 20.53 -9.33 10.18
C ALA A 18 20.14 -9.36 8.69
N ALA A 19 20.53 -10.41 7.98
CA ALA A 19 20.04 -10.64 6.63
C ALA A 19 18.52 -10.85 6.72
N ASN A 20 17.77 -10.32 5.74
CA ASN A 20 16.33 -10.56 5.68
C ASN A 20 16.07 -12.08 5.64
N GLN A 21 15.15 -12.53 6.48
CA GLN A 21 14.81 -13.95 6.59
C GLN A 21 13.64 -14.30 5.66
N GLN A 22 13.74 -15.41 4.93
CA GLN A 22 12.61 -16.02 4.24
C GLN A 22 11.62 -16.57 5.27
N VAL A 23 10.35 -16.18 5.15
CA VAL A 23 9.25 -16.61 6.03
C VAL A 23 7.99 -16.86 5.21
N GLU A 24 6.96 -17.40 5.85
CA GLU A 24 5.64 -17.58 5.25
C GLU A 24 4.60 -16.61 5.86
N ALA A 25 4.93 -15.98 6.99
CA ALA A 25 4.16 -14.89 7.56
C ALA A 25 5.02 -13.74 8.13
N ILE A 26 4.51 -12.52 7.99
CA ILE A 26 5.11 -11.28 8.50
C ILE A 26 4.08 -10.57 9.36
N GLN A 27 4.45 -10.22 10.59
CA GLN A 27 3.59 -9.49 11.52
C GLN A 27 4.17 -8.13 11.86
N PHE A 28 3.35 -7.08 11.78
CA PHE A 28 3.57 -5.79 12.42
C PHE A 28 2.70 -5.69 13.66
N GLN A 29 3.32 -5.50 14.83
CA GLN A 29 2.62 -5.25 16.10
C GLN A 29 2.58 -3.76 16.42
N ASN A 30 1.58 -3.33 17.20
CA ASN A 30 1.40 -1.92 17.54
C ASN A 30 1.24 -1.04 16.29
N PHE A 31 0.67 -1.58 15.23
CA PHE A 31 0.34 -0.89 14.00
C PHE A 31 -0.83 0.07 14.26
N GLY A 32 -0.58 1.36 14.03
CA GLY A 32 -1.51 2.43 14.37
C GLY A 32 -0.88 3.49 15.29
N TYR A 33 -1.06 4.75 14.93
CA TYR A 33 -0.61 5.88 15.72
C TYR A 33 -1.52 7.09 15.59
N SER A 34 -1.29 8.10 16.42
CA SER A 34 -1.97 9.40 16.28
C SER A 34 -1.13 10.35 15.45
N GLY A 35 -1.72 10.93 14.42
CA GLY A 35 -1.03 11.83 13.51
C GLY A 35 -2.00 12.72 12.75
N SER A 36 -1.49 13.37 11.72
CA SER A 36 -2.33 14.15 10.81
C SER A 36 -1.73 14.18 9.41
N TYR A 37 -2.58 14.31 8.39
CA TYR A 37 -2.17 14.50 7.01
C TYR A 37 -2.91 15.68 6.36
N ASN A 38 -2.39 16.16 5.24
CA ASN A 38 -3.01 17.20 4.43
C ASN A 38 -3.80 16.56 3.28
N GLN A 39 -5.10 16.83 3.24
CA GLN A 39 -5.98 16.37 2.19
C GLN A 39 -6.10 17.45 1.11
N VAL A 40 -6.23 17.03 -0.15
CA VAL A 40 -6.60 17.94 -1.25
C VAL A 40 -7.97 18.56 -0.95
N SER A 41 -8.03 19.89 -0.93
CA SER A 41 -9.26 20.66 -0.69
C SER A 41 -9.85 21.24 -1.97
N LYS A 42 -9.04 21.41 -3.02
CA LYS A 42 -9.49 21.91 -4.31
C LYS A 42 -8.55 21.49 -5.44
N LEU A 43 -9.14 21.17 -6.60
CA LEU A 43 -8.43 20.94 -7.86
C LEU A 43 -8.85 22.02 -8.85
N ASP A 44 -7.88 22.69 -9.48
CA ASP A 44 -8.14 23.74 -10.47
C ASP A 44 -7.35 23.51 -11.76
N ASN A 45 -8.00 23.80 -12.89
CA ASN A 45 -7.41 23.82 -14.22
C ASN A 45 -6.60 22.56 -14.58
N ILE A 46 -7.09 21.38 -14.17
CA ILE A 46 -6.34 20.12 -14.14
C ILE A 46 -5.77 19.64 -15.50
N TYR A 47 -6.30 20.15 -16.62
CA TYR A 47 -5.84 19.83 -17.99
C TYR A 47 -5.19 21.01 -18.72
N SER A 48 -4.71 21.99 -17.97
CA SER A 48 -3.94 23.12 -18.51
C SER A 48 -2.56 23.19 -17.87
N ASP A 49 -1.69 24.04 -18.42
CA ASP A 49 -0.39 24.35 -17.81
C ASP A 49 -0.52 25.10 -16.48
N SER A 50 -1.71 25.61 -16.15
CA SER A 50 -2.03 26.27 -14.87
C SER A 50 -2.63 25.33 -13.82
N CYS A 51 -2.50 24.02 -14.00
CA CYS A 51 -2.96 22.98 -13.08
C CYS A 51 -2.44 23.24 -11.66
N SER A 52 -3.34 23.28 -10.68
CA SER A 52 -2.99 23.47 -9.28
C SER A 52 -3.88 22.67 -8.34
N CYS A 53 -3.32 22.34 -7.18
CA CYS A 53 -4.01 21.67 -6.09
C CYS A 53 -3.81 22.48 -4.82
N GLU A 54 -4.92 22.78 -4.14
CA GLU A 54 -4.91 23.35 -2.80
C GLU A 54 -5.13 22.21 -1.80
N VAL A 55 -4.48 22.32 -0.64
CA VAL A 55 -4.72 21.43 0.51
C VAL A 55 -5.58 22.13 1.54
N ASN A 56 -6.12 21.38 2.49
CA ASN A 56 -6.81 21.91 3.65
C ASN A 56 -5.93 22.85 4.48
N LYS A 57 -6.58 23.79 5.18
CA LYS A 57 -5.89 24.71 6.11
C LYS A 57 -5.58 24.04 7.46
N ASP A 58 -6.52 23.23 7.93
CA ASP A 58 -6.42 22.50 9.19
C ASP A 58 -6.25 21.00 8.85
N PRO A 59 -5.07 20.39 9.14
CA PRO A 59 -4.77 19.00 8.82
C PRO A 59 -5.83 18.01 9.33
N VAL A 60 -6.09 16.94 8.58
CA VAL A 60 -6.97 15.85 9.00
C VAL A 60 -6.22 15.04 10.05
N THR A 61 -6.77 14.92 11.25
CA THR A 61 -6.18 14.13 12.33
C THR A 61 -6.73 12.72 12.33
N PHE A 62 -5.87 11.73 12.55
CA PHE A 62 -6.23 10.32 12.71
C PHE A 62 -5.64 9.75 13.99
N SER A 63 -6.22 8.66 14.49
CA SER A 63 -5.72 7.93 15.66
C SER A 63 -6.33 6.52 15.75
N GLY A 64 -5.78 5.70 16.64
CA GLY A 64 -6.28 4.37 16.97
C GLY A 64 -5.52 3.23 16.28
N SER A 65 -5.95 2.00 16.57
CA SER A 65 -5.41 0.79 15.93
C SER A 65 -5.51 0.89 14.41
N ASN A 66 -4.48 0.44 13.72
CA ASN A 66 -4.36 0.41 12.27
C ASN A 66 -4.40 1.78 11.57
N ALA A 67 -4.42 2.90 12.30
CA ALA A 67 -4.44 4.23 11.71
C ALA A 67 -3.10 4.61 11.05
N PRO A 68 -3.10 5.25 9.87
CA PRO A 68 -4.26 5.84 9.18
C PRO A 68 -5.04 4.87 8.27
N LEU A 69 -4.61 3.61 8.14
CA LEU A 69 -5.27 2.61 7.29
C LEU A 69 -6.54 2.00 7.90
N ASN A 70 -6.96 2.48 9.08
CA ASN A 70 -8.30 2.23 9.61
C ASN A 70 -9.38 3.02 8.85
N GLU A 71 -8.97 3.98 8.00
CA GLU A 71 -9.81 4.65 7.00
C GLU A 71 -10.14 3.71 5.81
N GLU A 72 -10.81 4.25 4.78
CA GLU A 72 -11.04 3.53 3.53
C GLU A 72 -9.75 3.35 2.75
N VAL A 73 -9.50 2.13 2.28
CA VAL A 73 -8.35 1.83 1.41
C VAL A 73 -8.80 1.27 0.06
N SER A 74 -7.98 1.49 -0.95
CA SER A 74 -8.08 0.88 -2.28
C SER A 74 -6.97 -0.14 -2.44
N VAL A 75 -7.20 -1.18 -3.24
CA VAL A 75 -6.22 -2.26 -3.44
C VAL A 75 -5.60 -2.11 -4.82
N HIS A 76 -4.29 -2.20 -4.93
CA HIS A 76 -3.55 -1.93 -6.15
C HIS A 76 -2.68 -3.12 -6.52
N PHE A 77 -2.46 -3.28 -7.82
CA PHE A 77 -1.74 -4.40 -8.41
C PHE A 77 -0.78 -3.87 -9.45
N ARG A 78 0.45 -4.41 -9.45
CA ARG A 78 1.47 -4.18 -10.48
C ARG A 78 2.00 -5.51 -10.98
N GLY A 79 2.20 -5.62 -12.28
CA GLY A 79 2.68 -6.85 -12.90
C GLY A 79 4.20 -7.03 -12.89
N PRO A 80 4.71 -8.20 -13.33
CA PRO A 80 3.95 -9.32 -13.91
C PRO A 80 3.10 -10.08 -12.89
N LEU A 81 1.77 -10.08 -13.07
CA LEU A 81 0.82 -10.62 -12.10
C LEU A 81 -0.46 -11.11 -12.77
N ILE A 82 -1.01 -12.21 -12.27
CA ILE A 82 -2.37 -12.69 -12.57
C ILE A 82 -3.16 -12.72 -11.27
N LEU A 83 -4.31 -12.06 -11.23
CA LEU A 83 -5.25 -12.14 -10.11
C LEU A 83 -6.36 -13.15 -10.42
N ASN A 84 -6.40 -14.26 -9.67
CA ASN A 84 -7.43 -15.29 -9.82
C ASN A 84 -8.65 -14.96 -8.95
N LYS A 85 -8.42 -14.62 -7.68
CA LYS A 85 -9.48 -14.29 -6.70
C LYS A 85 -9.08 -13.13 -5.81
N PHE A 86 -10.09 -12.35 -5.42
CA PHE A 86 -9.96 -11.29 -4.43
C PHE A 86 -11.15 -11.32 -3.48
N ALA A 87 -10.90 -11.07 -2.20
CA ALA A 87 -11.96 -10.77 -1.25
C ALA A 87 -11.52 -9.74 -0.21
N SER A 88 -12.48 -8.91 0.23
CA SER A 88 -12.32 -8.06 1.40
C SER A 88 -13.32 -8.43 2.49
N TYR A 89 -12.90 -8.33 3.75
CA TYR A 89 -13.67 -8.70 4.93
C TYR A 89 -13.57 -7.63 6.00
N VAL A 90 -14.56 -7.60 6.88
CA VAL A 90 -14.53 -6.88 8.16
C VAL A 90 -14.91 -7.82 9.29
N SER A 91 -14.47 -7.50 10.50
CA SER A 91 -14.85 -8.18 11.73
C SER A 91 -15.17 -7.16 12.81
N ASP A 92 -16.09 -7.51 13.71
CA ASP A 92 -16.48 -6.66 14.84
C ASP A 92 -15.50 -6.75 16.03
N GLY A 93 -14.47 -7.60 15.94
CA GLY A 93 -13.56 -7.80 17.07
C GLY A 93 -12.51 -8.90 16.91
N PHE A 94 -12.11 -9.26 15.69
CA PHE A 94 -11.04 -10.25 15.49
C PHE A 94 -9.77 -9.80 16.23
N THR A 95 -9.14 -10.76 16.91
CA THR A 95 -7.86 -10.61 17.57
C THR A 95 -6.98 -11.78 17.17
N TYR A 96 -5.81 -11.47 16.60
CA TYR A 96 -4.90 -12.51 16.15
C TYR A 96 -4.43 -13.37 17.33
N GLY A 97 -4.51 -14.69 17.17
CA GLY A 97 -4.15 -15.68 18.19
C GLY A 97 -5.29 -16.09 19.12
N ASP A 98 -6.44 -15.41 19.11
CA ASP A 98 -7.64 -15.80 19.85
C ASP A 98 -8.69 -16.43 18.91
N ASP A 99 -8.83 -17.75 19.01
CA ASP A 99 -9.73 -18.56 18.18
C ASP A 99 -11.21 -18.30 18.48
N ASN A 100 -11.54 -17.60 19.59
CA ASN A 100 -12.92 -17.24 19.98
C ASN A 100 -13.23 -15.75 19.74
N SER A 101 -12.34 -15.01 19.08
CA SER A 101 -12.55 -13.61 18.74
C SER A 101 -13.55 -13.45 17.58
N GLY A 102 -13.81 -12.20 17.17
CA GLY A 102 -14.86 -11.91 16.17
C GLY A 102 -14.60 -12.56 14.80
N ASP A 103 -15.59 -13.26 14.27
CA ASP A 103 -15.57 -13.82 12.92
C ASP A 103 -15.55 -12.74 11.83
N TRP A 104 -15.14 -13.14 10.63
CA TRP A 104 -14.99 -12.28 9.47
C TRP A 104 -16.18 -12.41 8.51
N ASN A 105 -16.71 -11.29 8.06
CA ASN A 105 -17.78 -11.24 7.06
C ASN A 105 -17.27 -10.65 5.76
N ARG A 106 -17.46 -11.38 4.65
CA ARG A 106 -17.00 -10.96 3.32
C ARG A 106 -17.83 -9.81 2.80
N LEU A 107 -17.18 -8.69 2.50
CA LEU A 107 -17.78 -7.48 1.92
C LEU A 107 -17.77 -7.50 0.40
N SER A 108 -16.72 -8.08 -0.18
CA SER A 108 -16.48 -8.02 -1.62
C SER A 108 -15.83 -9.30 -2.08
N TYR A 109 -16.13 -9.70 -3.32
CA TYR A 109 -15.61 -10.93 -3.88
C TYR A 109 -15.45 -10.83 -5.40
N TYR A 110 -14.30 -11.29 -5.87
CA TYR A 110 -14.03 -11.55 -7.27
C TYR A 110 -13.46 -12.96 -7.42
N ASP A 111 -13.92 -13.66 -8.46
CA ASP A 111 -13.38 -14.93 -8.89
C ASP A 111 -13.43 -14.99 -10.42
N GLY A 112 -12.24 -14.94 -11.03
CA GLY A 112 -12.10 -14.92 -12.48
C GLY A 112 -12.64 -16.18 -13.14
N SER A 113 -12.52 -17.34 -12.49
CA SER A 113 -12.92 -18.64 -13.07
C SER A 113 -14.44 -18.75 -13.24
N SER A 114 -15.20 -18.17 -12.31
CA SER A 114 -16.66 -18.11 -12.39
C SER A 114 -17.18 -16.81 -13.02
N GLY A 115 -16.30 -15.82 -13.24
CA GLY A 115 -16.67 -14.46 -13.62
C GLY A 115 -17.44 -13.71 -12.52
N THR A 116 -17.37 -14.18 -11.27
CA THR A 116 -18.08 -13.55 -10.15
C THR A 116 -17.45 -12.20 -9.84
N SER A 117 -18.28 -11.16 -9.69
CA SER A 117 -17.87 -9.84 -9.23
C SER A 117 -18.96 -9.25 -8.33
N GLN A 118 -18.66 -9.10 -7.06
CA GLN A 118 -19.57 -8.61 -6.01
C GLN A 118 -18.87 -7.50 -5.25
N ASN A 119 -19.43 -6.30 -5.29
CA ASN A 119 -18.87 -5.12 -4.64
C ASN A 119 -17.40 -4.82 -5.03
N VAL A 120 -17.08 -5.03 -6.31
CA VAL A 120 -15.74 -4.83 -6.88
C VAL A 120 -15.86 -3.97 -8.14
N THR A 121 -15.02 -2.95 -8.24
CA THR A 121 -14.84 -2.14 -9.45
C THR A 121 -13.37 -2.10 -9.82
N PHE A 122 -13.04 -2.57 -11.03
CA PHE A 122 -11.67 -2.50 -11.56
C PHE A 122 -11.44 -1.17 -12.27
N LEU A 123 -10.41 -0.45 -11.82
CA LEU A 123 -9.98 0.83 -12.37
C LEU A 123 -8.52 0.75 -12.82
N THR A 124 -8.16 1.49 -13.85
CA THR A 124 -6.77 1.56 -14.36
C THR A 124 -6.33 3.01 -14.55
N ARG A 125 -5.03 3.24 -14.68
CA ARG A 125 -4.42 4.55 -14.93
C ARG A 125 -4.44 4.97 -16.42
N ALA A 126 -5.23 4.31 -17.27
CA ALA A 126 -5.44 4.70 -18.67
C ALA A 126 -6.35 5.93 -18.87
N GLY A 127 -6.60 6.72 -17.82
CA GLY A 127 -7.36 7.96 -17.88
C GLY A 127 -6.56 9.13 -18.46
N GLN A 128 -7.19 10.31 -18.46
CA GLN A 128 -6.55 11.51 -19.02
C GLN A 128 -5.31 11.92 -18.23
N ASN A 129 -4.25 12.35 -18.90
CA ASN A 129 -3.06 12.87 -18.23
C ASN A 129 -3.25 14.34 -17.84
N SER A 130 -2.79 14.68 -16.64
CA SER A 130 -2.75 16.04 -16.10
C SER A 130 -1.31 16.45 -15.82
N SER A 131 -0.96 17.70 -16.10
CA SER A 131 0.39 18.24 -15.88
C SER A 131 0.81 18.17 -14.40
N CYS A 132 -0.12 18.37 -13.45
CA CYS A 132 0.18 18.35 -12.01
C CYS A 132 -0.30 17.08 -11.28
N LEU A 133 -1.37 16.43 -11.75
CA LEU A 133 -1.93 15.22 -11.12
C LEU A 133 -1.44 13.90 -11.76
N GLY A 134 -0.84 13.96 -12.95
CA GLY A 134 -0.52 12.75 -13.73
C GLY A 134 -1.74 12.05 -14.30
N LEU A 135 -1.58 10.78 -14.66
CA LEU A 135 -2.66 9.95 -15.21
C LEU A 135 -3.76 9.68 -14.18
N GLY A 136 -5.01 9.84 -14.62
CA GLY A 136 -6.21 9.61 -13.82
C GLY A 136 -6.73 8.19 -13.90
N LEU A 137 -7.57 7.83 -12.94
CA LEU A 137 -8.30 6.58 -12.99
C LEU A 137 -9.37 6.60 -14.09
N THR A 138 -9.61 5.44 -14.68
CA THR A 138 -10.76 5.16 -15.55
C THR A 138 -11.17 3.70 -15.38
N TYR A 139 -12.31 3.28 -15.93
CA TYR A 139 -12.68 1.87 -15.86
C TYR A 139 -11.64 1.03 -16.60
N ALA A 140 -11.19 -0.06 -15.98
CA ALA A 140 -10.35 -1.04 -16.64
C ALA A 140 -11.18 -1.88 -17.61
N GLY A 141 -10.60 -2.28 -18.74
CA GLY A 141 -11.10 -3.34 -19.59
C GLY A 141 -10.92 -4.71 -18.93
N SER A 142 -11.40 -5.76 -19.60
CA SER A 142 -11.24 -7.14 -19.11
C SER A 142 -9.79 -7.62 -19.06
N ASP A 143 -8.87 -6.89 -19.71
CA ASP A 143 -7.43 -7.07 -19.64
C ASP A 143 -6.79 -6.34 -18.44
N GLY A 144 -7.57 -5.64 -17.62
CA GLY A 144 -7.12 -4.90 -16.44
C GLY A 144 -6.46 -3.55 -16.76
N ILE A 145 -6.01 -3.33 -18.01
CA ILE A 145 -5.10 -2.22 -18.36
C ILE A 145 -5.70 -1.26 -19.37
N SER A 146 -6.44 -1.75 -20.36
CA SER A 146 -7.10 -0.87 -21.33
C SER A 146 -8.19 -0.05 -20.66
N LYS A 147 -8.51 1.12 -21.24
CA LYS A 147 -9.66 1.91 -20.82
C LYS A 147 -10.96 1.26 -21.32
N ALA A 148 -11.96 1.16 -20.44
CA ALA A 148 -13.34 0.82 -20.77
C ALA A 148 -14.31 2.00 -20.54
N ASP A 149 -15.49 1.93 -21.15
CA ASP A 149 -16.53 2.96 -21.01
C ASP A 149 -17.41 2.78 -19.76
N SER A 150 -17.41 1.58 -19.17
CA SER A 150 -18.17 1.23 -17.97
C SER A 150 -17.43 0.18 -17.14
N ALA A 151 -17.90 -0.04 -15.91
CA ALA A 151 -17.40 -1.12 -15.05
C ALA A 151 -17.41 -2.45 -15.81
N THR A 152 -16.23 -3.07 -15.91
CA THR A 152 -15.99 -4.31 -16.65
C THR A 152 -15.29 -5.28 -15.71
N VAL A 153 -15.73 -6.55 -15.72
CA VAL A 153 -15.11 -7.59 -14.91
C VAL A 153 -13.80 -8.02 -15.56
N LEU A 154 -12.75 -8.18 -14.76
CA LEU A 154 -11.47 -8.73 -15.20
C LEU A 154 -11.69 -10.15 -15.74
N ALA A 155 -11.08 -10.49 -16.88
CA ALA A 155 -11.16 -11.83 -17.42
C ALA A 155 -10.33 -12.82 -16.58
N GLU A 156 -10.70 -14.10 -16.66
CA GLU A 156 -9.90 -15.18 -16.10
C GLU A 156 -8.49 -15.19 -16.71
N ASN A 157 -7.48 -15.48 -15.90
CA ASN A 157 -6.08 -15.59 -16.34
C ASN A 157 -5.53 -14.33 -17.02
N THR A 158 -6.09 -13.15 -16.71
CA THR A 158 -5.55 -11.88 -17.20
C THR A 158 -4.18 -11.62 -16.58
N LEU A 159 -3.13 -11.69 -17.40
CA LEU A 159 -1.77 -11.28 -17.07
C LEU A 159 -1.59 -9.79 -17.34
N ILE A 160 -1.28 -9.03 -16.29
CA ILE A 160 -0.70 -7.68 -16.41
C ILE A 160 0.82 -7.79 -16.44
N ASN A 161 1.51 -7.05 -17.29
CA ASN A 161 2.97 -7.14 -17.46
C ASN A 161 3.72 -6.21 -16.49
N SER A 162 5.05 -6.20 -16.54
CA SER A 162 5.85 -5.21 -15.81
C SER A 162 5.35 -3.78 -16.06
N ASN A 163 5.24 -2.99 -15.00
CA ASN A 163 4.73 -1.62 -14.98
C ASN A 163 3.24 -1.43 -15.28
N ASP A 164 2.54 -2.46 -15.75
CA ASP A 164 1.10 -2.42 -15.90
C ASP A 164 0.46 -2.42 -14.50
N GLU A 165 -0.54 -1.56 -14.29
CA GLU A 165 -1.20 -1.40 -13.00
C GLU A 165 -2.72 -1.27 -13.14
N PHE A 166 -3.42 -1.85 -12.16
CA PHE A 166 -4.84 -1.58 -11.92
C PHE A 166 -5.13 -1.53 -10.43
N ALA A 167 -6.29 -0.97 -10.10
CA ALA A 167 -6.79 -0.84 -8.75
C ALA A 167 -8.19 -1.45 -8.63
N ILE A 168 -8.53 -1.91 -7.43
CA ILE A 168 -9.85 -2.38 -7.04
C ILE A 168 -10.42 -1.43 -5.98
N PHE A 169 -11.63 -0.96 -6.27
CA PHE A 169 -12.51 -0.24 -5.35
C PHE A 169 -13.78 -1.07 -5.07
N SER A 170 -14.59 -0.62 -4.11
CA SER A 170 -15.96 -1.11 -3.96
C SER A 170 -16.83 -0.76 -5.18
N ASN A 171 -18.07 -1.23 -5.24
CA ASN A 171 -19.05 -0.78 -6.23
C ASN A 171 -19.96 0.35 -5.72
N ILE A 172 -19.66 0.91 -4.55
CA ILE A 172 -20.42 2.00 -3.95
C ILE A 172 -19.88 3.33 -4.49
N SER A 173 -20.65 3.99 -5.34
CA SER A 173 -20.23 5.26 -5.94
C SER A 173 -20.14 6.36 -4.89
N CYS A 174 -19.13 7.21 -5.04
CA CYS A 174 -19.02 8.44 -4.26
C CYS A 174 -20.16 9.41 -4.58
N GLY A 175 -20.59 10.15 -3.56
CA GLY A 175 -21.33 11.39 -3.69
C GLY A 175 -20.51 12.50 -4.35
N LYS A 176 -21.08 13.71 -4.41
CA LYS A 176 -20.44 14.85 -5.11
C LYS A 176 -19.07 15.19 -4.53
N SER A 177 -18.07 15.28 -5.40
CA SER A 177 -16.73 15.80 -5.08
C SER A 177 -16.80 17.12 -4.33
N GLY A 178 -16.01 17.23 -3.26
CA GLY A 178 -15.86 18.46 -2.49
C GLY A 178 -15.21 18.22 -1.14
N TYR A 179 -14.47 19.20 -0.65
CA TYR A 179 -13.85 19.14 0.66
C TYR A 179 -14.93 19.04 1.76
N GLY A 180 -14.87 17.99 2.58
CA GLY A 180 -15.87 17.70 3.61
C GLY A 180 -17.14 16.99 3.12
N ASN A 181 -17.25 16.71 1.82
CA ASN A 181 -18.26 15.80 1.30
C ASN A 181 -17.77 14.35 1.40
N ASP A 182 -18.71 13.42 1.22
CA ASP A 182 -18.53 11.96 1.14
C ASP A 182 -17.10 11.43 0.90
N CYS A 183 -16.68 11.19 -0.35
CA CYS A 183 -15.34 10.71 -0.67
C CYS A 183 -14.24 11.80 -0.69
N GLY A 184 -14.56 13.02 -0.26
CA GLY A 184 -13.69 14.19 -0.39
C GLY A 184 -13.56 14.72 -1.81
N VAL A 185 -12.41 15.33 -2.11
CA VAL A 185 -12.10 15.85 -3.44
C VAL A 185 -11.56 14.74 -4.32
N TYR A 186 -12.11 14.64 -5.53
CA TYR A 186 -11.65 13.76 -6.59
C TYR A 186 -11.82 14.43 -7.96
N ARG A 187 -11.13 13.91 -8.98
CA ARG A 187 -11.15 14.44 -10.35
C ARG A 187 -12.54 14.31 -10.98
N SER A 188 -13.04 15.35 -11.66
CA SER A 188 -14.43 15.33 -12.18
C SER A 188 -14.67 14.36 -13.34
N ASP A 189 -13.62 13.88 -14.01
CA ASP A 189 -13.67 13.02 -15.18
C ASP A 189 -13.39 11.54 -14.89
N ILE A 190 -13.18 11.17 -13.62
CA ILE A 190 -12.93 9.78 -13.24
C ILE A 190 -14.19 9.14 -12.63
N PRO A 191 -14.36 7.83 -12.78
CA PRO A 191 -15.23 7.08 -11.87
C PRO A 191 -14.67 7.17 -10.44
N ALA A 192 -15.52 7.52 -9.47
CA ALA A 192 -15.14 7.63 -8.07
C ALA A 192 -16.02 6.70 -7.22
N TYR A 193 -15.37 5.81 -6.47
CA TYR A 193 -16.00 4.82 -5.61
C TYR A 193 -15.40 4.85 -4.20
N HIS A 194 -16.17 4.37 -3.23
CA HIS A 194 -15.69 4.12 -1.88
C HIS A 194 -14.60 3.04 -1.88
N GLY A 195 -13.61 3.20 -1.01
CA GLY A 195 -12.66 2.13 -0.73
C GLY A 195 -13.28 1.08 0.21
N PHE A 196 -12.44 0.20 0.72
CA PHE A 196 -12.80 -0.81 1.69
C PHE A 196 -12.60 -0.26 3.11
N TYR A 197 -13.70 -0.13 3.85
CA TYR A 197 -13.75 0.47 5.20
C TYR A 197 -13.41 -0.53 6.31
N GLY A 198 -13.45 -0.06 7.57
CA GLY A 198 -13.39 -0.88 8.78
C GLY A 198 -12.03 -0.89 9.45
N THR A 199 -11.96 -0.67 10.77
CA THR A 199 -10.69 -0.71 11.50
C THR A 199 -10.08 -2.11 11.53
N THR A 200 -10.93 -3.12 11.77
CA THR A 200 -10.57 -4.55 11.72
C THR A 200 -11.02 -5.09 10.37
N LYS A 201 -10.06 -5.23 9.44
CA LYS A 201 -10.31 -5.56 8.04
C LYS A 201 -9.29 -6.59 7.53
N MET A 202 -9.67 -7.37 6.52
CA MET A 202 -8.80 -8.38 5.92
C MET A 202 -8.97 -8.39 4.41
N PHE A 203 -7.87 -8.58 3.68
CA PHE A 203 -7.85 -8.73 2.23
C PHE A 203 -7.19 -10.05 1.87
N LEU A 204 -7.88 -10.86 1.06
CA LEU A 204 -7.39 -12.15 0.60
C LEU A 204 -7.23 -12.16 -0.92
N PHE A 205 -6.22 -12.88 -1.39
CA PHE A 205 -5.81 -12.96 -2.78
C PHE A 205 -5.45 -14.40 -3.14
N GLU A 206 -5.88 -14.83 -4.31
CA GLU A 206 -5.31 -15.99 -5.01
C GLU A 206 -4.70 -15.43 -6.30
N PHE A 207 -3.40 -15.57 -6.47
CA PHE A 207 -2.65 -14.86 -7.51
C PHE A 207 -1.45 -15.66 -8.01
N GLN A 208 -0.91 -15.26 -9.15
CA GLN A 208 0.36 -15.75 -9.69
C GLN A 208 1.26 -14.54 -9.97
N MET A 209 2.57 -14.68 -9.77
CA MET A 209 3.57 -13.65 -10.08
C MET A 209 4.67 -14.23 -10.99
N PRO A 210 4.33 -14.58 -12.24
CA PRO A 210 5.28 -15.20 -13.15
C PRO A 210 6.47 -14.29 -13.43
N ASN A 211 7.59 -14.86 -13.85
CA ASN A 211 8.73 -14.04 -14.26
C ASN A 211 8.39 -13.22 -15.50
N GLU A 212 8.90 -11.98 -15.57
CA GLU A 212 8.79 -11.18 -16.78
C GLU A 212 9.47 -11.89 -17.96
N THR A 213 8.80 -11.91 -19.11
CA THR A 213 9.28 -12.54 -20.36
C THR A 213 9.63 -11.51 -21.43
N ASN A 214 9.18 -10.27 -21.28
CA ASN A 214 9.60 -9.17 -22.12
C ASN A 214 11.11 -8.92 -21.98
N THR A 215 11.77 -8.61 -23.08
CA THR A 215 13.21 -8.34 -23.15
C THR A 215 13.55 -6.85 -23.17
N ASP A 216 12.54 -5.97 -23.16
CA ASP A 216 12.72 -4.53 -23.13
C ASP A 216 13.20 -4.06 -21.75
N SER A 217 14.49 -3.78 -21.66
CA SER A 217 15.13 -3.29 -20.44
C SER A 217 14.80 -1.84 -20.09
N SER A 218 14.03 -1.13 -20.93
CA SER A 218 13.59 0.25 -20.65
C SER A 218 12.29 0.32 -19.84
N ILE A 219 11.62 -0.82 -19.64
CA ILE A 219 10.39 -0.89 -18.85
C ILE A 219 10.71 -0.48 -17.41
N SER A 220 10.00 0.56 -16.95
CA SER A 220 10.01 0.95 -15.53
C SER A 220 9.46 -0.19 -14.68
N ASN A 221 9.92 -0.36 -13.44
CA ASN A 221 9.47 -1.45 -12.57
C ASN A 221 9.57 -2.87 -13.20
N PHE A 222 10.58 -3.11 -14.05
CA PHE A 222 10.79 -4.40 -14.71
C PHE A 222 10.86 -5.56 -13.72
N ASN A 223 9.94 -6.53 -13.86
CA ASN A 223 9.82 -7.72 -13.02
C ASN A 223 9.62 -7.42 -11.51
N LEU A 224 9.00 -6.28 -11.19
CA LEU A 224 8.71 -5.83 -9.82
C LEU A 224 7.21 -5.90 -9.50
N PRO A 225 6.56 -7.08 -9.51
CA PRO A 225 5.13 -7.16 -9.21
C PRO A 225 4.85 -6.74 -7.77
N ALA A 226 3.65 -6.22 -7.55
CA ALA A 226 3.22 -5.82 -6.22
C ALA A 226 1.71 -5.93 -6.01
N ILE A 227 1.30 -6.15 -4.76
CA ILE A 227 -0.07 -6.00 -4.25
C ILE A 227 0.00 -5.12 -3.01
N TRP A 228 -0.70 -3.98 -3.03
CA TRP A 228 -0.63 -3.01 -1.94
C TRP A 228 -1.95 -2.28 -1.70
N LEU A 229 -2.00 -1.55 -0.59
CA LEU A 229 -3.13 -0.75 -0.14
C LEU A 229 -2.76 0.72 -0.13
N LEU A 230 -3.61 1.57 -0.70
CA LEU A 230 -3.52 3.02 -0.56
C LEU A 230 -4.75 3.54 0.17
N ASN A 231 -4.58 4.52 1.07
CA ASN A 231 -5.70 5.35 1.50
C ASN A 231 -6.50 5.82 0.27
N ALA A 232 -7.82 5.63 0.28
CA ALA A 232 -8.67 5.78 -0.88
C ALA A 232 -8.69 7.22 -1.43
N HIS A 233 -8.27 8.22 -0.65
CA HIS A 233 -8.08 9.58 -1.14
C HIS A 233 -6.97 9.70 -2.20
N ILE A 234 -5.90 8.90 -2.09
CA ILE A 234 -4.71 9.01 -2.94
C ILE A 234 -5.06 8.82 -4.42
N PRO A 235 -5.59 7.67 -4.86
CA PRO A 235 -5.82 7.45 -6.29
C PRO A 235 -7.07 8.18 -6.81
N ARG A 236 -7.97 8.67 -5.93
CA ARG A 236 -9.09 9.56 -6.30
C ARG A 236 -8.60 10.94 -6.78
N THR A 237 -7.44 11.39 -6.31
CA THR A 237 -6.79 12.62 -6.78
C THR A 237 -5.60 12.32 -7.70
N ALA A 238 -4.50 11.82 -7.13
CA ALA A 238 -3.27 11.47 -7.83
C ALA A 238 -2.41 10.51 -7.01
N GLN A 239 -2.22 9.30 -7.52
CA GLN A 239 -1.26 8.34 -7.00
C GLN A 239 0.18 8.77 -7.32
N TYR A 240 0.49 8.98 -8.59
CA TYR A 240 1.80 9.47 -9.04
C TYR A 240 1.70 10.95 -9.46
N SER A 241 1.64 11.83 -8.47
CA SER A 241 1.49 13.28 -8.67
C SER A 241 2.82 13.95 -9.05
N ASN A 242 2.78 14.88 -10.01
CA ASN A 242 3.90 15.78 -10.30
C ASN A 242 3.96 16.99 -9.36
N ASN A 243 2.86 17.27 -8.65
CA ASN A 243 2.79 18.26 -7.60
C ASN A 243 2.40 17.58 -6.28
N VAL A 244 3.27 17.72 -5.27
CA VAL A 244 3.12 17.09 -3.95
C VAL A 244 1.82 17.43 -3.25
N ASN A 245 1.21 18.60 -3.53
CA ASN A 245 -0.05 19.03 -2.92
C ASN A 245 -1.28 18.38 -3.56
N CYS A 246 -1.12 17.62 -4.65
CA CYS A 246 -2.22 16.93 -5.34
C CYS A 246 -2.50 15.53 -4.78
N SER A 247 -1.76 15.10 -3.77
CA SER A 247 -1.92 13.80 -3.11
C SER A 247 -1.69 13.96 -1.62
N CYS A 248 -2.49 13.26 -0.80
CA CYS A 248 -2.24 13.22 0.64
C CYS A 248 -1.07 12.31 1.01
N TRP A 249 -0.58 11.48 0.07
CA TRP A 249 0.35 10.40 0.38
C TRP A 249 1.59 10.89 1.13
N ARG A 250 2.32 11.86 0.55
CA ARG A 250 3.52 12.47 1.17
C ARG A 250 3.26 13.20 2.48
N SER A 251 1.99 13.45 2.83
CA SER A 251 1.62 14.06 4.10
C SER A 251 1.20 13.03 5.16
N GLY A 252 1.20 11.74 4.83
CA GLY A 252 1.03 10.65 5.80
C GLY A 252 -0.36 10.04 5.87
N CYS A 253 -1.15 10.07 4.79
CA CYS A 253 -2.46 9.39 4.78
C CYS A 253 -2.36 7.86 4.65
N GLY A 254 -1.17 7.33 4.31
CA GLY A 254 -0.82 5.93 4.49
C GLY A 254 -0.87 5.07 3.22
N GLU A 255 0.06 4.12 3.17
CA GLU A 255 0.16 3.01 2.24
C GLU A 255 0.71 1.77 2.96
N PHE A 256 0.29 0.58 2.52
CA PHE A 256 0.81 -0.69 3.01
C PHE A 256 1.02 -1.66 1.86
N ASP A 257 2.28 -1.98 1.61
CA ASP A 257 2.67 -3.00 0.66
C ASP A 257 2.52 -4.36 1.31
N ILE A 258 1.66 -5.21 0.73
CA ILE A 258 1.40 -6.55 1.27
C ILE A 258 2.46 -7.49 0.72
N PHE A 259 2.58 -7.53 -0.60
CA PHE A 259 3.54 -8.33 -1.32
C PHE A 259 4.20 -7.45 -2.37
N GLU A 260 5.43 -7.00 -2.16
CA GLU A 260 6.16 -6.20 -3.14
C GLU A 260 7.56 -6.76 -3.42
N VAL A 261 7.88 -6.89 -4.69
CA VAL A 261 9.28 -6.98 -5.12
C VAL A 261 9.87 -5.57 -5.24
N MET A 262 10.78 -5.21 -4.34
CA MET A 262 11.30 -3.84 -4.25
C MET A 262 12.43 -3.54 -5.25
N ASN A 263 13.15 -4.56 -5.74
CA ASN A 263 14.24 -4.36 -6.67
C ASN A 263 14.53 -5.60 -7.53
N THR A 264 15.25 -5.39 -8.64
CA THR A 264 15.52 -6.43 -9.64
C THR A 264 16.56 -7.46 -9.21
N THR A 265 17.36 -7.18 -8.18
CA THR A 265 18.38 -8.12 -7.67
C THR A 265 17.75 -9.16 -6.73
N GLU A 266 16.71 -8.76 -6.02
CA GLU A 266 15.95 -9.58 -5.07
C GLU A 266 14.55 -9.90 -5.62
N TYR A 267 14.45 -10.17 -6.93
CA TYR A 267 13.17 -10.32 -7.62
C TYR A 267 12.30 -11.52 -7.17
N LEU A 268 12.88 -12.40 -6.35
CA LEU A 268 12.23 -13.55 -5.71
C LEU A 268 11.69 -13.22 -4.30
N ASN A 269 11.89 -12.01 -3.79
CA ASN A 269 11.55 -11.66 -2.42
C ASN A 269 10.33 -10.72 -2.43
N LEU A 270 9.25 -11.13 -1.78
CA LEU A 270 8.06 -10.32 -1.52
C LEU A 270 8.18 -9.71 -0.12
N TYR A 271 8.41 -8.41 -0.07
CA TYR A 271 8.49 -7.64 1.15
C TYR A 271 7.12 -7.06 1.51
N SER A 272 6.91 -6.84 2.80
CA SER A 272 5.80 -6.03 3.29
C SER A 272 6.37 -4.75 3.89
N THR A 273 5.79 -3.61 3.52
CA THR A 273 6.32 -2.28 3.88
C THR A 273 5.20 -1.36 4.31
N VAL A 274 5.43 -0.65 5.40
CA VAL A 274 4.53 0.41 5.88
C VAL A 274 5.03 1.76 5.38
N HIS A 275 4.19 2.48 4.64
CA HIS A 275 4.46 3.84 4.19
C HIS A 275 3.56 4.83 4.94
N ASP A 276 3.97 5.13 6.17
CA ASP A 276 3.43 6.20 6.99
C ASP A 276 4.57 6.87 7.80
N TYR A 277 4.24 7.62 8.86
CA TYR A 277 5.24 8.22 9.76
C TYR A 277 5.39 7.46 11.08
N GLN A 278 4.88 6.23 11.18
CA GLN A 278 5.06 5.39 12.35
C GLN A 278 6.45 4.74 12.32
N GLY A 279 7.38 5.28 13.10
CA GLY A 279 8.73 4.71 13.24
C GLY A 279 9.69 5.06 12.12
N THR A 280 9.29 5.91 11.18
CA THR A 280 10.15 6.51 10.15
C THR A 280 9.81 7.99 9.96
N ASP A 281 10.79 8.82 9.61
CA ASP A 281 10.60 10.20 9.16
C ASP A 281 10.63 10.31 7.62
N ASN A 282 10.90 9.20 6.94
CA ASN A 282 11.01 9.12 5.50
C ASN A 282 9.95 8.16 4.94
N ILE A 283 8.81 8.73 4.57
CA ILE A 283 7.69 7.99 3.98
C ILE A 283 8.05 7.34 2.64
N GLU A 284 9.00 7.89 1.88
CA GLU A 284 9.36 7.37 0.55
C GLU A 284 10.07 6.01 0.65
N SER A 285 10.83 5.79 1.73
CA SER A 285 11.46 4.48 1.98
C SER A 285 10.59 3.55 2.82
N GLY A 286 9.63 4.10 3.56
CA GLY A 286 8.76 3.34 4.46
C GLY A 286 9.53 2.59 5.56
N LEU A 287 8.85 1.64 6.18
CA LEU A 287 9.40 0.69 7.13
C LEU A 287 9.10 -0.73 6.66
N ALA A 288 10.06 -1.34 5.96
CA ALA A 288 9.97 -2.73 5.54
C ALA A 288 10.24 -3.67 6.72
N ALA A 289 9.49 -4.77 6.80
CA ALA A 289 9.84 -5.85 7.73
C ALA A 289 11.22 -6.44 7.36
N PRO A 290 12.03 -6.89 8.34
CA PRO A 290 13.33 -7.51 8.09
C PRO A 290 13.19 -8.98 7.63
N ALA A 291 12.24 -9.25 6.76
CA ALA A 291 11.86 -10.57 6.27
C ALA A 291 11.17 -10.45 4.91
N TYR A 292 11.09 -11.57 4.19
CA TYR A 292 10.37 -11.65 2.92
C TYR A 292 9.64 -12.99 2.81
N ILE A 293 8.56 -13.00 2.03
CA ILE A 293 7.93 -14.22 1.54
C ILE A 293 8.53 -14.54 0.17
N GLU A 294 8.90 -15.80 -0.09
CA GLU A 294 9.45 -16.19 -1.39
C GLU A 294 8.36 -16.13 -2.48
N ARG A 295 8.65 -15.43 -3.58
CA ARG A 295 7.81 -15.34 -4.76
C ARG A 295 7.86 -16.64 -5.54
N ASP A 296 6.72 -17.30 -5.72
CA ASP A 296 6.61 -18.44 -6.64
C ASP A 296 6.39 -17.94 -8.08
N LEU A 297 7.33 -18.25 -8.97
CA LEU A 297 7.29 -17.85 -10.38
C LEU A 297 6.41 -18.74 -11.27
N THR A 298 5.94 -19.86 -10.75
CA THR A 298 5.26 -20.90 -11.56
C THR A 298 3.92 -21.34 -10.98
N GLY A 299 3.79 -21.28 -9.67
CA GLY A 299 2.59 -21.68 -8.95
C GLY A 299 1.63 -20.54 -8.67
N THR A 300 0.54 -20.92 -8.02
CA THR A 300 -0.45 -20.00 -7.48
C THR A 300 -0.17 -19.81 -6.00
N MET A 301 -0.11 -18.55 -5.57
CA MET A 301 0.01 -18.15 -4.18
C MET A 301 -1.37 -17.76 -3.66
N THR A 302 -1.71 -18.20 -2.45
CA THR A 302 -2.96 -17.85 -1.78
C THR A 302 -2.66 -17.29 -0.41
N GLY A 303 -3.17 -16.12 -0.08
CA GLY A 303 -2.81 -15.43 1.16
C GLY A 303 -3.37 -14.02 1.22
N GLY A 304 -2.82 -13.20 2.09
CA GLY A 304 -3.29 -11.83 2.22
C GLY A 304 -2.80 -11.13 3.47
N VAL A 305 -3.56 -10.14 3.92
CA VAL A 305 -3.29 -9.37 5.14
C VAL A 305 -4.55 -9.25 5.99
N ALA A 306 -4.38 -9.35 7.31
CA ALA A 306 -5.41 -9.11 8.31
C ALA A 306 -4.94 -8.05 9.30
N PHE A 307 -5.75 -7.00 9.43
CA PHE A 307 -5.61 -5.96 10.44
C PHE A 307 -6.56 -6.29 11.59
N ASP A 308 -6.00 -6.64 12.76
CA ASP A 308 -6.79 -7.01 13.93
C ASP A 308 -7.20 -5.80 14.79
N SER A 309 -8.02 -6.04 15.80
CA SER A 309 -8.55 -4.98 16.66
C SER A 309 -7.51 -4.34 17.59
N ASN A 310 -6.38 -5.02 17.80
CA ASN A 310 -5.31 -4.62 18.72
C ASN A 310 -4.14 -3.91 18.01
N GLY A 311 -4.25 -3.65 16.71
CA GLY A 311 -3.17 -3.05 15.94
C GLY A 311 -2.10 -4.07 15.55
N ASN A 312 -2.49 -5.30 15.23
CA ASN A 312 -1.62 -6.23 14.52
C ASN A 312 -2.01 -6.25 13.04
N ALA A 313 -1.04 -6.03 12.16
CA ALA A 313 -1.16 -6.36 10.73
C ALA A 313 -0.38 -7.65 10.46
N VAL A 314 -1.04 -8.69 10.00
CA VAL A 314 -0.43 -10.00 9.72
C VAL A 314 -0.57 -10.31 8.25
N VAL A 315 0.54 -10.46 7.56
CA VAL A 315 0.64 -10.88 6.15
C VAL A 315 1.04 -12.35 6.10
N TRP A 316 0.43 -13.14 5.23
CA TRP A 316 0.77 -14.57 5.08
C TRP A 316 0.51 -15.10 3.68
N VAL A 317 1.13 -16.24 3.36
CA VAL A 317 0.75 -17.12 2.25
C VAL A 317 0.50 -18.52 2.79
N SER A 318 -0.67 -19.10 2.50
CA SER A 318 -1.07 -20.44 2.92
C SER A 318 -2.12 -21.02 1.98
N ASN A 319 -1.88 -22.24 1.48
CA ASN A 319 -2.81 -23.00 0.63
C ASN A 319 -4.11 -23.40 1.35
N SER A 320 -4.15 -23.28 2.68
CA SER A 320 -5.36 -23.53 3.48
C SER A 320 -6.34 -22.35 3.46
N THR A 321 -5.91 -21.18 2.96
CA THR A 321 -6.72 -19.94 2.92
C THR A 321 -7.97 -20.14 2.06
N SER A 322 -9.15 -19.94 2.64
CA SER A 322 -10.43 -20.02 1.94
C SER A 322 -11.08 -18.64 1.76
N PHE A 323 -12.03 -18.57 0.83
CA PHE A 323 -12.74 -17.33 0.49
C PHE A 323 -14.22 -17.42 0.87
N ASP A 324 -14.54 -18.07 1.99
CA ASP A 324 -15.93 -18.31 2.40
C ASP A 324 -16.67 -17.00 2.71
N GLN A 325 -18.01 -17.01 2.62
CA GLN A 325 -18.80 -15.80 2.92
C GLN A 325 -18.62 -15.32 4.37
N THR A 326 -18.44 -16.26 5.28
CA THR A 326 -18.05 -16.03 6.68
C THR A 326 -16.85 -16.91 6.97
N VAL A 327 -15.79 -16.32 7.52
CA VAL A 327 -14.58 -17.04 7.92
C VAL A 327 -14.45 -16.93 9.44
N GLN A 328 -14.29 -18.07 10.10
CA GLN A 328 -14.15 -18.09 11.55
C GLN A 328 -12.80 -17.54 12.00
N ALA A 329 -12.74 -16.91 13.18
CA ALA A 329 -11.48 -16.44 13.75
C ALA A 329 -10.44 -17.58 13.87
N SER A 330 -10.88 -18.76 14.28
CA SER A 330 -10.07 -19.98 14.35
C SER A 330 -9.47 -20.38 13.00
N SER A 331 -10.20 -20.18 11.89
CA SER A 331 -9.69 -20.45 10.54
C SER A 331 -8.54 -19.53 10.19
N VAL A 332 -8.68 -18.22 10.37
CA VAL A 332 -7.60 -17.25 10.10
C VAL A 332 -6.37 -17.54 10.97
N ASN A 333 -6.58 -17.81 12.27
CA ASN A 333 -5.49 -18.17 13.15
C ASN A 333 -4.79 -19.46 12.71
N SER A 334 -5.54 -20.47 12.22
CA SER A 334 -4.92 -21.70 11.68
C SER A 334 -4.10 -21.45 10.42
N TRP A 335 -4.57 -20.60 9.49
CA TRP A 335 -3.82 -20.30 8.26
C TRP A 335 -2.45 -19.70 8.53
N VAL A 336 -2.31 -18.91 9.60
CA VAL A 336 -1.03 -18.32 10.02
C VAL A 336 -0.27 -19.24 10.99
N LYS A 337 -0.93 -20.02 11.85
CA LYS A 337 -0.23 -20.98 12.75
C LYS A 337 0.36 -22.18 11.99
N ASP A 338 -0.27 -22.56 10.88
CA ASP A 338 0.20 -23.65 10.01
C ASP A 338 1.45 -23.25 9.22
N VAL A 339 1.80 -21.95 9.17
CA VAL A 339 3.07 -21.51 8.59
C VAL A 339 4.21 -21.71 9.58
N SER A 340 5.29 -22.37 9.16
CA SER A 340 6.33 -22.83 10.10
C SER A 340 7.26 -21.72 10.57
N ASP A 341 7.37 -20.63 9.81
CA ASP A 341 8.29 -19.52 10.07
C ASP A 341 7.57 -18.17 9.93
N SER A 342 7.69 -17.33 10.98
CA SER A 342 7.14 -15.98 11.00
C SER A 342 8.11 -14.98 11.62
N VAL A 343 8.11 -13.74 11.12
CA VAL A 343 8.83 -12.62 11.76
C VAL A 343 7.85 -11.59 12.29
N THR A 344 8.12 -11.10 13.50
CA THR A 344 7.34 -10.04 14.15
C THR A 344 8.17 -8.77 14.28
N THR A 345 7.65 -7.67 13.74
CA THR A 345 8.19 -6.31 13.86
C THR A 345 7.28 -5.50 14.76
N ALA A 346 7.80 -5.03 15.91
CA ALA A 346 7.05 -4.10 16.75
C ALA A 346 7.22 -2.66 16.22
N MET A 347 6.13 -2.03 15.81
CA MET A 347 6.11 -0.65 15.34
C MET A 347 6.39 0.30 16.49
N ALA A 348 7.07 1.42 16.19
CA ALA A 348 7.42 2.41 17.18
C ALA A 348 6.16 2.95 17.89
N SER A 349 6.26 3.08 19.22
CA SER A 349 5.25 3.83 19.96
C SER A 349 5.45 5.32 19.72
N VAL A 350 4.39 5.98 19.31
CA VAL A 350 4.40 7.43 19.06
C VAL A 350 3.61 8.06 20.19
N SER A 351 4.31 8.68 21.15
CA SER A 351 3.64 9.49 22.15
C SER A 351 3.08 10.73 21.43
N ALA A 352 1.79 10.98 21.56
CA ALA A 352 1.19 12.22 21.08
C ALA A 352 1.96 13.38 21.73
N ALA A 353 2.81 14.05 20.96
CA ALA A 353 3.35 15.33 21.39
C ALA A 353 2.14 16.25 21.49
N ALA A 354 1.78 16.62 22.73
CA ALA A 354 0.79 17.64 22.98
C ALA A 354 1.09 18.83 22.07
N SER A 355 0.07 19.29 21.33
CA SER A 355 0.12 20.48 20.49
C SER A 355 0.85 21.60 21.22
N SER A 356 2.11 21.83 20.89
CA SER A 356 2.85 22.94 21.46
C SER A 356 2.37 24.20 20.74
N THR A 357 1.39 24.87 21.34
CA THR A 357 1.06 26.25 21.02
C THR A 357 2.30 27.11 21.24
N SER A 358 3.08 27.31 20.18
CA SER A 358 4.05 28.40 20.12
C SER A 358 3.37 29.59 19.46
N SER A 359 2.96 30.54 20.31
CA SER A 359 2.60 31.89 19.90
C SER A 359 3.82 32.58 19.28
N GLY A 360 3.81 32.84 17.97
CA GLY A 360 4.91 33.57 17.35
C GLY A 360 4.86 33.77 15.83
N LYS A 361 4.23 34.88 15.41
CA LYS A 361 4.39 35.62 14.15
C LYS A 361 3.96 34.97 12.83
N LYS A 362 3.10 35.70 12.11
CA LYS A 362 2.75 35.53 10.69
C LYS A 362 4.00 35.21 9.86
N ASN A 363 4.02 34.05 9.21
CA ASN A 363 4.92 33.76 8.12
C ASN A 363 4.15 32.95 7.06
N ASP A 364 4.30 33.37 5.81
CA ASP A 364 3.79 32.70 4.63
C ASP A 364 4.22 31.22 4.59
N GLY A 365 3.38 30.42 3.93
CA GLY A 365 3.45 28.96 3.86
C GLY A 365 4.86 28.39 3.74
N SER A 366 5.16 27.43 4.61
CA SER A 366 6.39 26.64 4.57
C SER A 366 6.40 25.79 3.31
N VAL A 367 7.06 26.29 2.27
CA VAL A 367 7.55 25.49 1.14
C VAL A 367 8.63 24.55 1.69
N TYR A 368 8.37 23.25 1.65
CA TYR A 368 9.40 22.22 1.83
C TYR A 368 10.50 22.42 0.77
N LYS A 369 11.71 22.78 1.21
CA LYS A 369 12.88 22.85 0.33
C LYS A 369 13.63 21.53 0.42
N PRO A 370 13.79 20.76 -0.67
CA PRO A 370 14.64 19.59 -0.65
C PRO A 370 16.10 20.00 -0.40
N SER A 371 16.80 19.18 0.38
CA SER A 371 18.24 19.32 0.64
C SER A 371 19.02 19.36 -0.68
N PHE A 372 19.98 20.29 -0.78
CA PHE A 372 20.85 20.47 -1.95
C PHE A 372 21.63 19.19 -2.33
N ILE A 373 21.79 18.25 -1.38
CA ILE A 373 22.45 16.97 -1.59
C ILE A 373 21.60 16.01 -2.46
N MET A 374 20.28 16.20 -2.53
CA MET A 374 19.36 15.34 -3.28
C MET A 374 19.29 15.67 -4.78
N ASN A 375 19.58 16.93 -5.16
CA ASN A 375 19.63 17.33 -6.57
C ASN A 375 20.83 16.72 -7.32
N LEU A 376 21.87 16.26 -6.61
CA LEU A 376 23.02 15.62 -7.25
C LEU A 376 22.74 14.16 -7.63
N VAL A 377 21.87 13.46 -6.89
CA VAL A 377 21.54 12.04 -7.13
C VAL A 377 20.52 11.91 -8.27
N ILE A 378 19.56 12.85 -8.37
CA ILE A 378 18.58 12.89 -9.48
C ILE A 378 19.26 13.23 -10.82
N SER A 379 20.39 13.93 -10.80
CA SER A 379 21.14 14.27 -12.04
C SER A 379 21.98 13.11 -12.60
N PHE A 380 22.21 12.03 -11.85
CA PHE A 380 22.97 10.86 -12.33
C PHE A 380 22.09 9.75 -12.95
N LEU A 381 20.78 9.78 -12.74
CA LEU A 381 19.83 8.84 -13.38
C LEU A 381 19.19 9.39 -14.66
N ALA A 382 19.39 10.68 -14.97
CA ALA A 382 18.83 11.34 -16.16
C ALA A 382 19.81 11.45 -17.36
N ILE A 383 21.00 10.85 -17.28
CA ILE A 383 22.01 10.89 -18.37
C ILE A 383 22.31 9.48 -18.87
N TRP A 384 21.31 8.64 -19.13
CA TRP A 384 21.40 7.52 -20.08
C TRP A 384 20.00 7.26 -20.63
N ALA A 385 19.53 8.21 -21.45
CA ALA A 385 18.37 8.04 -22.33
C ALA A 385 18.67 8.74 -23.66
N VAL A 386 19.48 8.07 -24.48
CA VAL A 386 19.38 8.06 -25.96
C VAL A 386 19.39 6.60 -26.37
#